data_AF-A0AA51M891-F1
#
_entry.id   AF-A0AA51M891-F1
#
_cell.length_a   1.000
_cell.length_b   1.000
_cell.length_c   1.000
_cell.angle_alpha   90.00
_cell.angle_beta   90.00
_cell.angle_gamma   90.00
#
_symmetry.space_group_name_H-M   'P 1'
#
loop_
_entity.id
_entity.type
_entity.pdbx_description
1 polymer ?
#
loop_
_entity_poly.entity_id
_entity_poly.type
_entity_poly.pdbx_seq_one_letter_code
_entity_poly.pdbx_strand_id
1 'polypeptide(L)' 'MSEPKLTVWEKARIAKLEFDGIRNAAAGVTSQPHIDREINRIKEKARKRAERQ' A
#
# COMPACT_ATOMS: atom_id res chain seq x y z
N MET A 1 13.83 -11.51 -6.59
CA MET A 1 13.00 -12.18 -5.57
C MET A 1 11.55 -11.88 -5.87
N SER A 2 10.68 -12.89 -5.96
CA SER A 2 9.25 -12.67 -6.18
C SER A 2 8.66 -11.88 -5.01
N GLU A 3 7.97 -10.76 -5.26
CA GLU A 3 7.28 -10.03 -4.20
C GLU A 3 6.32 -10.99 -3.47
N PRO A 4 6.33 -11.00 -2.13
CA PRO A 4 5.50 -11.92 -1.37
C PRO A 4 4.02 -11.64 -1.61
N LYS A 5 3.23 -12.71 -1.76
CA LYS A 5 1.79 -12.57 -2.03
C LYS A 5 1.11 -11.82 -0.88
N LEU A 6 0.50 -10.70 -1.23
CA LEU A 6 -0.37 -9.94 -0.35
C LEU A 6 -1.62 -10.77 0.00
N THR A 7 -2.00 -10.74 1.27
CA THR A 7 -3.29 -11.24 1.75
C THR A 7 -4.44 -10.40 1.19
N VAL A 8 -5.66 -10.95 1.22
CA VAL A 8 -6.88 -10.23 0.80
C VAL A 8 -7.04 -8.91 1.55
N TRP A 9 -6.74 -8.90 2.86
CA TRP A 9 -6.77 -7.70 3.69
C TRP A 9 -5.72 -6.65 3.31
N GLU A 10 -4.49 -7.09 3.02
CA GLU A 10 -3.41 -6.18 2.59
C GLU A 10 -3.75 -5.55 1.23
N LYS A 11 -4.30 -6.33 0.30
CA LYS A 11 -4.79 -5.81 -0.99
C LYS A 11 -5.91 -4.80 -0.82
N ALA A 12 -6.91 -5.10 0.01
CA ALA A 12 -8.02 -4.18 0.27
C ALA A 12 -7.53 -2.85 0.88
N ARG A 13 -6.54 -2.91 1.77
CA ARG A 13 -5.95 -1.71 2.39
C ARG A 13 -5.15 -0.87 1.39
N ILE A 14 -4.38 -1.50 0.50
CA ILE A 14 -3.68 -0.78 -0.59
C ILE A 14 -4.69 -0.14 -1.54
N ALA A 15 -5.72 -0.87 -1.97
CA ALA A 15 -6.75 -0.34 -2.86
C ALA A 15 -7.47 0.88 -2.25
N LYS A 16 -7.74 0.87 -0.94
CA LYS A 16 -8.31 2.03 -0.23
C LYS A 16 -7.36 3.23 -0.27
N LEU A 17 -6.06 3.02 -0.02
CA LEU A 17 -5.05 4.06 -0.05
C LEU A 17 -4.89 4.67 -1.46
N GLU A 18 -4.89 3.83 -2.49
CA GLU A 18 -4.85 4.30 -3.89
C GLU A 18 -6.11 5.10 -4.24
N PHE A 19 -7.29 4.63 -3.80
CA PHE A 19 -8.54 5.37 -4.01
C PHE A 19 -8.53 6.73 -3.31
N ASP A 20 -8.08 6.80 -2.05
CA ASP A 20 -7.92 8.05 -1.32
C ASP A 20 -6.93 8.98 -2.04
N GLY A 21 -5.85 8.41 -2.60
CA GLY A 21 -4.88 9.10 -3.44
C GLY A 21 -5.49 9.72 -4.69
N ILE A 22 -6.30 8.95 -5.42
CA ILE A 22 -7.04 9.41 -6.60
C ILE A 22 -8.02 10.53 -6.22
N ARG A 23 -8.75 10.38 -5.11
CA ARG A 23 -9.71 11.37 -4.62
C ARG A 23 -9.02 12.70 -4.29
N ASN A 24 -7.88 12.64 -3.62
CA ASN A 24 -7.10 13.82 -3.27
C ASN A 24 -6.45 14.47 -4.51
N ALA A 25 -5.97 13.66 -5.47
CA ALA A 25 -5.44 14.16 -6.74
C ALA A 25 -6.53 14.88 -7.56
N ALA A 26 -7.75 14.37 -7.56
CA ALA A 26 -8.91 15.04 -8.15
C ALA A 26 -9.25 16.37 -7.46
N ALA A 27 -8.91 16.53 -6.17
CA ALA A 27 -9.02 17.78 -5.43
C ALA A 27 -7.79 18.71 -5.59
N GLY A 28 -6.86 18.39 -6.50
CA GLY A 28 -5.65 19.18 -6.74
C GLY A 28 -4.48 18.91 -5.78
N VAL A 29 -4.62 17.93 -4.88
CA VAL A 29 -3.54 17.52 -3.95
C VAL A 29 -2.72 16.40 -4.60
N THR A 30 -1.63 16.78 -5.27
CA THR A 30 -0.79 15.86 -6.05
C THR A 30 0.35 15.24 -5.25
N SER A 31 0.86 15.92 -4.22
CA SER A 31 1.92 15.39 -3.35
C SER A 31 1.32 14.67 -2.14
N GLN A 32 1.39 13.33 -2.14
CA GLN A 32 0.79 12.49 -1.11
C GLN A 32 1.77 11.45 -0.55
N PRO A 33 2.93 11.88 0.00
CA PRO A 33 4.00 10.96 0.45
C PRO A 33 3.58 10.04 1.59
N HIS A 34 2.50 10.36 2.30
CA HIS A 34 1.96 9.51 3.37
C HIS A 34 1.30 8.24 2.81
N ILE A 35 0.66 8.32 1.64
CA ILE A 35 0.03 7.17 0.96
C ILE A 35 1.11 6.19 0.51
N ASP A 36 2.15 6.70 -0.14
CA ASP A 36 3.28 5.88 -0.58
C ASP A 36 3.97 5.18 0.60
N ARG A 37 4.16 5.89 1.72
CA ARG A 37 4.73 5.32 2.96
C ARG A 37 3.87 4.21 3.53
N GLU A 38 2.54 4.37 3.55
CA GLU A 38 1.63 3.35 4.05
C GLU A 38 1.60 2.11 3.14
N ILE A 39 1.56 2.30 1.82
CA ILE A 39 1.65 1.18 0.86
C ILE A 39 2.98 0.42 1.06
N ASN A 40 4.10 1.14 1.17
CA ASN A 40 5.41 0.55 1.42
C ASN A 40 5.46 -0.20 2.76
N ARG A 41 4.84 0.32 3.83
CA ARG A 41 4.72 -0.40 5.11
C ARG A 41 3.95 -1.71 4.97
N ILE A 42 2.87 -1.73 4.20
CA ILE A 42 2.07 -2.94 3.97
C ILE A 42 2.93 -3.98 3.22
N LYS A 43 3.62 -3.57 2.17
CA LYS A 43 4.55 -4.45 1.42
C LYS A 43 5.70 -4.96 2.29
N GLU A 44 6.32 -4.09 3.08
CA GLU A 44 7.39 -4.43 4.03
C GLU A 44 6.90 -5.45 5.08
N LYS A 45 5.68 -5.28 5.59
CA LYS A 45 5.06 -6.22 6.54
C LYS A 45 4.79 -7.57 5.88
N ALA A 46 4.30 -7.59 4.64
CA ALA A 46 4.12 -8.82 3.87
C ALA A 46 5.46 -9.53 3.62
N ARG A 47 6.53 -8.77 3.34
CA ARG A 47 7.89 -9.30 3.20
C ARG A 47 8.39 -9.95 4.48
N LYS A 48 8.32 -9.24 5.61
CA LYS A 48 8.69 -9.78 6.93
C LYS A 48 7.86 -10.99 7.33
N ARG A 49 6.59 -11.08 6.91
CA ARG A 49 5.74 -12.25 7.14
C ARG A 49 6.25 -13.45 6.33
N ALA A 50 6.57 -13.24 5.05
CA ALA A 50 7.08 -14.30 4.19
C ALA A 50 8.49 -14.77 4.61
N GLU A 51 9.34 -13.89 5.12
CA GLU A 51 10.66 -14.24 5.67
C GLU A 51 10.56 -15.04 6.99
N ARG A 52 9.42 -14.95 7.70
CA ARG A 52 9.15 -15.69 8.93
C ARG A 52 8.42 -17.02 8.72
N GLN A 53 7.96 -17.29 7.49
CA GLN A 53 7.32 -18.55 7.10
C GLN A 53 8.34 -19.47 6.44
#